data_AF-A0A9E4HL92-F1
#
_entry.id   AF-A0A9E4HL92-F1
#
_cell.length_a   1.000
_cell.length_b   1.000
_cell.length_c   1.000
_cell.angle_alpha   90.00
_cell.angle_beta   90.00
_cell.angle_gamma   90.00
#
_symmetry.space_group_name_H-M   'P 1'
#
loop_
_entity.id
_entity.type
_entity.pdbx_description
1 polymer ?
#
loop_
_entity_poly.entity_id
_entity_poly.type
_entity_poly.pdbx_seq_one_letter_code
_entity_poly.pdbx_strand_id
1 'polypeptide(L)'
;LTLLIGLAGSPFPFLPRHLTLIGTFSVGVPGFFLALAPNHQLVRRGFLGRVLRFSLPAGTAAGAVTFVLYEIVRRLDGMSLDEARTSATMTLLGIGLVILLLISRPLRPWKVGLAASMAASYGAAMAIPSLREFFQLDAPSLGGWLWVLGAVVVGGTGSWLAVELRERIAEGRGAQT
;
A
#
# COMPACT_ATOMS: atom_id res chain seq x y z
N LEU A 1 9.77 5.16 -4.26
CA LEU A 1 9.98 3.95 -5.10
C LEU A 1 10.64 4.29 -6.44
N THR A 2 10.00 5.04 -7.33
CA THR A 2 10.58 5.38 -8.66
C THR A 2 11.99 5.95 -8.57
N LEU A 3 12.22 6.88 -7.63
CA LEU A 3 13.55 7.42 -7.36
C LEU A 3 14.56 6.33 -6.98
N LEU A 4 14.20 5.42 -6.07
CA LEU A 4 15.08 4.33 -5.62
C LEU A 4 15.45 3.40 -6.78
N ILE A 5 14.46 3.05 -7.61
CA ILE A 5 14.67 2.21 -8.80
C ILE A 5 15.61 2.91 -9.80
N GLY A 6 15.36 4.19 -10.09
CA GLY A 6 16.18 4.97 -11.02
C GLY A 6 17.62 5.13 -10.54
N LEU A 7 17.83 5.37 -9.24
CA LEU A 7 19.16 5.46 -8.64
C LEU A 7 19.88 4.11 -8.61
N ALA A 8 19.15 3.01 -8.38
CA ALA A 8 19.72 1.67 -8.36
C ALA A 8 19.96 1.07 -9.75
N GLY A 9 19.48 1.70 -10.82
CA GLY A 9 19.55 1.16 -12.19
C GLY A 9 18.77 -0.15 -12.36
N SER A 10 17.79 -0.41 -11.48
CA SER A 10 17.04 -1.67 -11.49
C SER A 10 15.89 -1.61 -12.49
N PRO A 11 15.46 -2.75 -13.07
CA PRO A 11 14.23 -2.80 -13.85
C PRO A 11 13.04 -2.29 -13.04
N PHE A 12 12.12 -1.58 -13.70
CA PHE A 12 10.95 -1.06 -13.01
C PHE A 12 10.05 -2.22 -12.51
N PRO A 13 9.62 -2.19 -11.23
CA PRO A 13 9.01 -3.35 -10.56
C PRO A 13 7.53 -3.52 -10.90
N PHE A 14 6.93 -2.57 -11.61
CA PHE A 14 5.51 -2.62 -11.96
C PHE A 14 5.30 -2.50 -13.46
N LEU A 15 4.50 -3.40 -14.02
CA LEU A 15 4.00 -3.23 -15.36
C LEU A 15 2.83 -2.25 -15.36
N PRO A 16 2.52 -1.58 -16.48
CA PRO A 16 1.35 -0.69 -16.58
C PRO A 16 0.05 -1.36 -16.11
N ARG A 17 -0.12 -2.66 -16.43
CA ARG A 17 -1.24 -3.49 -15.96
C ARG A 17 -1.31 -3.62 -14.43
N HIS A 18 -0.16 -3.73 -13.74
CA HIS A 18 -0.12 -3.75 -12.27
C HIS A 18 -0.54 -2.40 -11.69
N LEU A 19 -0.10 -1.30 -12.32
CA LEU A 19 -0.47 0.05 -11.90
C LEU A 19 -1.98 0.30 -12.10
N THR A 20 -2.60 -0.24 -13.15
CA THR A 20 -4.06 -0.20 -13.31
C THR A 20 -4.76 -0.94 -12.16
N LEU A 21 -4.27 -2.13 -11.79
CA LEU A 21 -4.83 -2.91 -10.68
C LEU A 21 -4.70 -2.15 -9.36
N ILE A 22 -3.51 -1.62 -9.05
CA ILE A 22 -3.26 -0.82 -7.84
C ILE A 22 -4.13 0.45 -7.86
N GLY A 23 -4.14 1.18 -8.96
CA GLY A 23 -4.89 2.42 -9.11
C GLY A 23 -6.39 2.21 -8.93
N THR A 24 -6.98 1.22 -9.59
CA THR A 24 -8.42 0.96 -9.51
C THR A 24 -8.82 0.42 -8.14
N PHE A 25 -8.17 -0.63 -7.66
CA PHE A 25 -8.62 -1.33 -6.46
C PHE A 25 -8.08 -0.72 -5.17
N SER A 26 -6.90 -0.11 -5.15
CA SER A 26 -6.37 0.50 -3.92
C SER A 26 -6.63 2.00 -3.78
N VAL A 27 -6.86 2.72 -4.87
CA VAL A 27 -7.04 4.19 -4.83
C VAL A 27 -8.44 4.59 -5.29
N GLY A 28 -8.87 4.11 -6.46
CA GLY A 28 -10.08 4.55 -7.14
C GLY A 28 -11.35 4.14 -6.43
N VAL A 29 -11.62 2.84 -6.32
CA VAL A 29 -12.83 2.31 -5.68
C VAL A 29 -12.96 2.81 -4.24
N PRO A 30 -11.92 2.73 -3.38
CA PRO A 30 -12.01 3.27 -2.03
C PRO A 30 -12.21 4.78 -2.00
N GLY A 31 -11.47 5.55 -2.80
CA GLY A 31 -11.62 7.00 -2.88
C GLY A 31 -13.03 7.41 -3.28
N PHE A 32 -13.65 6.72 -4.23
CA PHE A 32 -15.02 6.98 -4.67
C PHE A 32 -16.04 6.78 -3.54
N PHE A 33 -16.03 5.63 -2.87
CA PHE A 33 -16.94 5.37 -1.76
C PHE A 33 -16.67 6.26 -0.55
N LEU A 34 -15.41 6.55 -0.25
CA LEU A 34 -15.03 7.50 0.80
C LEU A 34 -15.51 8.91 0.48
N ALA A 35 -15.54 9.32 -0.79
CA ALA A 35 -16.04 10.63 -1.20
C ALA A 35 -17.57 10.75 -1.10
N LEU A 36 -18.30 9.64 -1.28
CA LEU A 36 -19.75 9.59 -1.05
C LEU A 36 -20.12 9.56 0.44
N ALA A 37 -19.17 9.26 1.33
CA ALA A 37 -19.44 9.21 2.75
C ALA A 37 -19.83 10.61 3.27
N PRO A 38 -20.91 10.73 4.07
CA PRO A 38 -21.34 12.02 4.60
C PRO A 38 -20.20 12.68 5.39
N ASN A 39 -19.74 13.84 4.91
CA ASN A 39 -18.73 14.64 5.58
C ASN A 39 -19.28 16.04 5.84
N HIS A 40 -19.65 16.32 7.10
CA HIS A 40 -20.16 17.62 7.53
C HIS A 40 -19.05 18.55 8.05
N GLN A 41 -17.77 18.17 7.92
CA GLN A 41 -16.66 19.02 8.33
C GLN A 41 -16.23 19.97 7.21
N LEU A 42 -16.28 21.27 7.49
CA LEU A 42 -15.74 22.30 6.61
C LEU A 42 -14.22 22.10 6.38
N VAL A 43 -13.76 22.38 5.16
CA VAL A 43 -12.34 22.31 4.81
C VAL A 43 -11.57 23.39 5.60
N ARG A 44 -10.90 22.96 6.67
CA ARG A 44 -10.06 23.85 7.48
C ARG A 44 -8.78 24.21 6.74
N ARG A 45 -8.33 25.47 6.85
CA ARG A 45 -7.03 25.95 6.34
C ARG A 45 -5.90 24.97 6.69
N GLY A 46 -4.94 24.78 5.79
CA GLY A 46 -3.83 23.83 5.96
C GLY A 46 -4.17 22.37 5.66
N PHE A 47 -5.24 22.08 4.92
CA PHE A 47 -5.61 20.72 4.50
C PHE A 47 -4.48 20.02 3.76
N LEU A 48 -3.93 20.63 2.70
CA LEU A 48 -2.85 20.04 1.91
C LEU A 48 -1.62 19.73 2.76
N GLY A 49 -1.23 20.65 3.66
CA GLY A 49 -0.11 20.42 4.57
C GLY A 49 -0.34 19.24 5.52
N ARG A 50 -1.57 19.06 6.02
CA ARG A 50 -1.92 17.89 6.85
C ARG A 50 -1.87 16.59 6.06
N VAL A 51 -2.38 16.60 4.82
CA VAL A 51 -2.35 15.45 3.92
C VAL A 51 -0.91 15.09 3.56
N LEU A 52 -0.10 16.03 3.08
CA LEU A 52 1.29 15.78 2.69
C LEU A 52 2.15 15.29 3.86
N ARG A 53 1.99 15.87 5.06
CA ARG A 53 2.70 15.42 6.26
C ARG A 53 2.37 13.99 6.67
N PHE A 54 1.22 13.46 6.25
CA PHE A 54 0.84 12.07 6.45
C PHE A 54 1.28 11.18 5.28
N SER A 55 0.92 11.58 4.06
CA SER A 55 1.13 10.79 2.85
C SER A 55 2.60 10.65 2.48
N LEU A 56 3.45 11.63 2.78
CA LEU A 56 4.89 11.55 2.48
C LEU A 56 5.57 10.46 3.33
N PRO A 57 5.54 10.48 4.68
CA PRO A 57 6.15 9.41 5.48
C PRO A 57 5.59 8.02 5.15
N ALA A 58 4.26 7.88 5.13
CA ALA A 58 3.62 6.60 4.85
C ALA A 58 3.97 6.08 3.44
N GLY A 59 3.91 6.94 2.42
CA GLY A 59 4.28 6.60 1.05
C GLY A 59 5.77 6.27 0.90
N THR A 60 6.66 6.96 1.63
CA THR A 60 8.09 6.64 1.64
C THR A 60 8.38 5.30 2.30
N ALA A 61 7.74 4.99 3.42
CA ALA A 61 7.87 3.69 4.10
C ALA A 61 7.36 2.56 3.20
N ALA A 62 6.16 2.70 2.64
CA ALA A 62 5.59 1.73 1.71
C ALA A 62 6.51 1.52 0.50
N GLY A 63 6.95 2.62 -0.14
CA GLY A 63 7.81 2.55 -1.32
C GLY A 63 9.20 2.00 -1.04
N ALA A 64 9.78 2.24 0.13
CA ALA A 64 11.09 1.71 0.52
C ALA A 64 11.00 0.22 0.84
N VAL A 65 9.99 -0.21 1.60
CA VAL A 65 9.77 -1.63 1.92
C VAL A 65 9.48 -2.43 0.66
N THR A 66 8.61 -1.94 -0.23
CA THR A 66 8.36 -2.59 -1.51
C THR A 66 9.61 -2.67 -2.38
N PHE A 67 10.46 -1.62 -2.40
CA PHE A 67 11.73 -1.64 -3.13
C PHE A 67 12.70 -2.69 -2.58
N VAL A 68 12.90 -2.71 -1.26
CA VAL A 68 13.81 -3.65 -0.60
C VAL A 68 13.36 -5.08 -0.83
N LEU A 69 12.07 -5.37 -0.64
CA LEU A 69 11.51 -6.69 -0.95
C LEU A 69 11.75 -7.06 -2.41
N TYR A 70 11.45 -6.16 -3.34
CA TYR A 70 11.63 -6.41 -4.77
C TYR A 70 13.08 -6.78 -5.11
N GLU A 71 14.04 -6.02 -4.59
CA GLU A 71 15.47 -6.30 -4.80
C GLU A 71 15.92 -7.61 -4.15
N ILE A 72 15.42 -7.94 -2.95
CA ILE A 72 15.72 -9.22 -2.30
C ILE A 72 15.20 -10.35 -3.18
N VAL A 73 13.90 -10.35 -3.49
CA VAL A 73 13.27 -11.43 -4.26
C VAL A 73 13.89 -11.59 -5.64
N ARG A 74 14.20 -10.49 -6.33
CA ARG A 74 14.85 -10.49 -7.64
C ARG A 74 16.25 -11.10 -7.63
N ARG A 75 16.96 -11.01 -6.51
CA ARG A 75 18.34 -11.50 -6.35
C ARG A 75 18.42 -12.90 -5.75
N LEU A 76 17.29 -13.48 -5.33
CA LEU A 76 17.25 -14.87 -4.87
C LEU A 76 17.37 -15.81 -6.07
N ASP A 77 18.27 -16.80 -5.95
CA ASP A 77 18.43 -17.82 -6.97
C ASP A 77 17.12 -18.62 -7.15
N GLY A 78 16.73 -18.81 -8.40
CA GLY A 78 15.52 -19.55 -8.77
C GLY A 78 14.22 -18.71 -8.81
N MET A 79 14.25 -17.43 -8.45
CA MET A 79 13.08 -16.54 -8.58
C MET A 79 13.05 -15.86 -9.97
N SER A 80 11.87 -15.81 -10.59
CA SER A 80 11.68 -15.08 -11.84
C SER A 80 11.53 -13.57 -11.59
N LEU A 81 11.82 -12.75 -12.61
CA LEU A 81 11.55 -11.31 -12.55
C LEU A 81 10.05 -11.02 -12.36
N ASP A 82 9.20 -11.86 -12.92
CA ASP A 82 7.74 -11.70 -12.84
C ASP A 82 7.22 -12.07 -11.44
N GLU A 83 7.81 -13.05 -10.77
CA GLU A 83 7.55 -13.36 -9.36
C GLU A 83 7.98 -12.19 -8.44
N ALA A 84 9.13 -11.55 -8.72
CA ALA A 84 9.57 -10.36 -8.00
C ALA A 84 8.60 -9.17 -8.18
N ARG A 85 8.14 -8.93 -9.42
CA ARG A 85 7.15 -7.88 -9.74
C ARG A 85 5.80 -8.16 -9.09
N THR A 86 5.38 -9.42 -9.07
CA THR A 86 4.15 -9.85 -8.41
C THR A 86 4.27 -9.61 -6.91
N SER A 87 5.33 -10.09 -6.26
CA SER A 87 5.60 -9.87 -4.84
C SER A 87 5.63 -8.38 -4.45
N ALA A 88 6.25 -7.53 -5.28
CA ALA A 88 6.26 -6.08 -5.10
C ALA A 88 4.83 -5.49 -5.17
N THR A 89 4.03 -5.94 -6.13
CA THR A 89 2.64 -5.50 -6.33
C THR A 89 1.78 -5.88 -5.13
N MET A 90 1.90 -7.12 -4.68
CA MET A 90 1.19 -7.66 -3.52
C MET A 90 1.51 -6.89 -2.24
N THR A 91 2.79 -6.57 -2.05
CA THR A 91 3.26 -5.83 -0.89
C THR A 91 2.73 -4.40 -0.88
N LEU A 92 2.76 -3.72 -2.02
CA LEU A 92 2.23 -2.36 -2.11
C LEU A 92 0.71 -2.32 -1.87
N LEU A 93 -0.04 -3.30 -2.41
CA LEU A 93 -1.47 -3.45 -2.14
C LEU A 93 -1.75 -3.76 -0.67
N GLY A 94 -0.99 -4.67 -0.06
CA GLY A 94 -1.12 -5.04 1.35
C GLY A 94 -0.83 -3.87 2.29
N ILE A 95 0.24 -3.11 2.05
CA ILE A 95 0.53 -1.90 2.82
C ILE A 95 -0.56 -0.84 2.58
N GLY A 96 -1.06 -0.71 1.35
CA GLY A 96 -2.19 0.18 1.04
C GLY A 96 -3.46 -0.15 1.83
N LEU A 97 -3.80 -1.43 1.97
CA LEU A 97 -4.89 -1.91 2.82
C LEU A 97 -4.67 -1.54 4.29
N VAL A 98 -3.46 -1.76 4.82
CA VAL A 98 -3.12 -1.37 6.19
C VAL A 98 -3.28 0.13 6.39
N ILE A 99 -2.73 0.95 5.48
CA ILE A 99 -2.85 2.41 5.53
C ILE A 99 -4.32 2.83 5.50
N LEU A 100 -5.14 2.24 4.64
CA LEU A 100 -6.57 2.55 4.58
C LEU A 100 -7.25 2.30 5.93
N LEU A 101 -7.00 1.14 6.54
CA LEU A 101 -7.56 0.78 7.84
C LEU A 101 -7.08 1.74 8.95
N LEU A 102 -5.81 2.17 8.89
CA LEU A 102 -5.24 3.12 9.84
C LEU A 102 -5.91 4.50 9.73
N ILE A 103 -6.02 5.07 8.54
CA ILE A 103 -6.62 6.41 8.34
C ILE A 103 -8.13 6.41 8.51
N SER A 104 -8.76 5.24 8.38
CA SER A 104 -10.21 5.09 8.43
C SER A 104 -10.78 5.03 9.85
N ARG A 105 -9.94 5.08 10.89
CA ARG A 105 -10.42 5.03 12.29
C ARG A 105 -11.37 6.20 12.61
N PRO A 106 -12.46 5.96 13.37
CA PRO A 106 -12.95 4.68 13.87
C PRO A 106 -13.53 3.79 12.75
N LEU A 107 -13.21 2.49 12.81
CA LEU A 107 -13.61 1.51 11.80
C LEU A 107 -15.13 1.25 11.87
N ARG A 108 -15.86 1.86 10.95
CA ARG A 108 -17.28 1.56 10.72
C ARG A 108 -17.41 0.33 9.83
N PRO A 109 -18.48 -0.47 9.95
CA PRO A 109 -18.65 -1.71 9.18
C PRO A 109 -18.57 -1.49 7.66
N TRP A 110 -19.05 -0.34 7.14
CA TRP A 110 -18.91 -0.03 5.71
C TRP A 110 -17.46 0.21 5.27
N LYS A 111 -16.59 0.76 6.14
CA LYS A 111 -15.15 0.94 5.85
C LYS A 111 -14.42 -0.39 5.88
N VAL A 112 -14.83 -1.29 6.78
CA VAL A 112 -14.34 -2.67 6.81
C VAL A 112 -14.80 -3.41 5.55
N GLY A 113 -16.06 -3.24 5.13
CA GLY A 113 -16.57 -3.77 3.87
C GLY A 113 -15.77 -3.26 2.66
N LEU A 114 -15.35 -1.99 2.68
CA LEU A 114 -14.49 -1.43 1.65
C LEU A 114 -13.07 -2.03 1.66
N ALA A 115 -12.43 -2.14 2.82
CA ALA A 115 -11.14 -2.81 2.93
C ALA A 115 -11.23 -4.31 2.53
N ALA A 116 -12.32 -4.97 2.91
CA ALA A 116 -12.61 -6.34 2.53
C ALA A 116 -12.83 -6.47 1.02
N SER A 117 -13.51 -5.52 0.37
CA SER A 117 -13.72 -5.56 -1.08
C SER A 117 -12.41 -5.37 -1.86
N MET A 118 -11.51 -4.52 -1.37
CA MET A 118 -10.15 -4.39 -1.91
C MET A 118 -9.36 -5.70 -1.78
N ALA A 119 -9.35 -6.29 -0.59
CA ALA A 119 -8.68 -7.56 -0.33
C ALA A 119 -9.26 -8.69 -1.18
N ALA A 120 -10.60 -8.76 -1.30
CA ALA A 120 -11.31 -9.71 -2.13
C ALA A 120 -11.01 -9.52 -3.62
N SER A 121 -10.91 -8.28 -4.10
CA SER A 121 -10.55 -7.99 -5.51
C SER A 121 -9.14 -8.50 -5.83
N TYR A 122 -8.21 -8.30 -4.90
CA TYR A 122 -6.85 -8.83 -5.04
C TYR A 122 -6.82 -10.37 -4.97
N GLY A 123 -7.56 -10.96 -4.04
CA GLY A 123 -7.74 -12.42 -3.96
C GLY A 123 -8.36 -13.00 -5.23
N ALA A 124 -9.35 -12.33 -5.82
CA ALA A 124 -9.96 -12.72 -7.09
C ALA A 124 -8.98 -12.62 -8.27
N ALA A 125 -8.17 -11.56 -8.32
CA ALA A 125 -7.11 -11.43 -9.32
C ALA A 125 -6.08 -12.56 -9.25
N MET A 126 -5.81 -13.09 -8.04
CA MET A 126 -4.96 -14.26 -7.81
C MET A 126 -5.67 -15.59 -8.02
N ALA A 127 -6.98 -15.70 -7.78
CA ALA A 127 -7.70 -16.96 -7.90
C ALA A 127 -8.07 -17.27 -9.36
N ILE A 128 -8.44 -16.26 -10.15
CA ILE A 128 -8.97 -16.42 -11.50
C ILE A 128 -7.80 -16.49 -12.51
N PRO A 129 -7.60 -17.61 -13.23
CA PRO A 129 -6.48 -17.77 -14.17
C PRO A 129 -6.41 -16.68 -15.24
N SER A 130 -7.56 -16.31 -15.83
CA SER A 130 -7.62 -15.26 -16.84
C SER A 130 -7.16 -13.89 -16.32
N LEU A 131 -7.42 -13.57 -15.05
CA LEU A 131 -6.94 -12.33 -14.44
C LEU A 131 -5.43 -12.42 -14.15
N ARG A 132 -4.94 -13.56 -13.67
CA ARG A 132 -3.50 -13.79 -13.47
C ARG A 132 -2.71 -13.61 -14.76
N GLU A 133 -3.16 -14.21 -15.84
CA GLU A 133 -2.52 -14.08 -17.16
C GLU A 133 -2.61 -12.65 -17.69
N PHE A 134 -3.80 -12.03 -17.62
CA PHE A 134 -3.99 -10.65 -18.05
C PHE A 134 -3.09 -9.68 -17.28
N PHE A 135 -2.99 -9.84 -15.96
CA PHE A 135 -2.17 -9.00 -15.11
C PHE A 135 -0.70 -9.44 -15.03
N GLN A 136 -0.29 -10.56 -15.64
CA GLN A 136 1.05 -11.16 -15.49
C GLN A 136 1.45 -11.35 -14.02
N LEU A 137 0.53 -11.92 -13.25
CA LEU A 137 0.76 -12.24 -11.85
C LEU A 137 1.22 -13.69 -11.73
N ASP A 138 2.50 -13.86 -11.41
CA ASP A 138 3.10 -15.17 -11.16
C ASP A 138 2.92 -15.52 -9.68
N ALA A 139 2.23 -16.63 -9.41
CA ALA A 139 1.85 -16.99 -8.06
C ALA A 139 3.12 -17.31 -7.26
N PRO A 140 3.45 -16.54 -6.19
CA PRO A 140 4.69 -16.76 -5.49
C PRO A 140 4.74 -18.15 -4.87
N SER A 141 5.95 -18.70 -4.79
CA SER A 141 6.24 -19.87 -3.97
C SER A 141 5.84 -19.64 -2.50
N LEU A 142 5.75 -20.72 -1.71
CA LEU A 142 5.41 -20.61 -0.28
C LEU A 142 6.34 -19.64 0.46
N GLY A 143 7.63 -19.61 0.09
CA GLY A 143 8.61 -18.66 0.59
C GLY A 143 8.34 -17.22 0.12
N GLY A 144 7.93 -17.02 -1.14
CA GLY A 144 7.54 -15.71 -1.66
C GLY A 144 6.36 -15.09 -0.88
N TRP A 145 5.36 -15.90 -0.51
CA TRP A 145 4.26 -15.44 0.34
C TRP A 145 4.72 -14.99 1.72
N LEU A 146 5.67 -15.69 2.34
CA LEU A 146 6.24 -15.29 3.64
C LEU A 146 6.98 -13.96 3.53
N TRP A 147 7.74 -13.75 2.45
CA TRP A 147 8.42 -12.47 2.20
C TRP A 147 7.42 -11.32 2.02
N VAL A 148 6.34 -11.53 1.27
CA VAL A 148 5.27 -10.54 1.10
C VAL A 148 4.61 -10.22 2.45
N LEU A 149 4.23 -11.24 3.23
CA LEU A 149 3.61 -11.06 4.54
C LEU A 149 4.54 -10.29 5.48
N GLY A 150 5.81 -10.68 5.56
CA GLY A 150 6.82 -9.99 6.35
C GLY A 150 6.97 -8.52 5.94
N ALA A 151 7.03 -8.24 4.64
CA ALA A 151 7.12 -6.88 4.13
C ALA A 151 5.85 -6.07 4.42
N VAL A 152 4.65 -6.65 4.30
CA VAL A 152 3.40 -5.96 4.66
C VAL A 152 3.35 -5.64 6.15
N VAL A 153 3.81 -6.54 7.02
CA VAL A 153 3.92 -6.28 8.46
C VAL A 153 4.92 -5.17 8.74
N VAL A 154 6.13 -5.21 8.15
CA VAL A 154 7.16 -4.17 8.33
C VAL A 154 6.69 -2.82 7.80
N GLY A 155 6.12 -2.78 6.60
CA GLY A 155 5.60 -1.55 6.00
C GLY A 155 4.37 -1.01 6.73
N GLY A 156 3.50 -1.89 7.21
CA GLY A 156 2.33 -1.55 8.00
C GLY A 156 2.68 -1.00 9.38
N THR A 157 3.61 -1.64 10.09
CA THR A 157 4.13 -1.16 11.38
C THR A 157 4.89 0.15 11.23
N GLY A 158 5.71 0.31 10.19
CA GLY A 158 6.38 1.57 9.86
C GLY A 158 5.40 2.69 9.56
N SER A 159 4.34 2.40 8.81
CA SER A 159 3.26 3.35 8.53
C SER A 159 2.50 3.73 9.79
N TRP A 160 2.16 2.75 10.64
CA TRP A 160 1.49 2.97 11.93
C TRP A 160 2.35 3.82 12.87
N LEU A 161 3.63 3.51 13.00
CA LEU A 161 4.56 4.28 13.83
C LEU A 161 4.65 5.74 13.35
N ALA A 162 4.65 5.97 12.04
CA ALA A 162 4.61 7.32 11.48
C ALA A 162 3.31 8.07 11.85
N VAL A 163 2.17 7.37 11.95
CA VAL A 163 0.91 7.94 12.44
C VAL A 163 0.98 8.25 13.93
N GLU A 164 1.42 7.30 14.73
CA GLU A 164 1.47 7.38 16.20
C GLU A 164 2.45 8.46 16.68
N LEU A 165 3.67 8.52 16.12
CA LEU A 165 4.65 9.56 16.43
C LEU A 165 4.08 10.96 16.16
N ARG A 166 3.27 11.10 15.11
CA ARG A 166 2.62 12.37 14.79
C ARG A 166 1.58 12.75 15.83
N GLU A 167 0.73 11.81 16.26
CA GLU A 167 -0.30 12.07 17.28
C GLU A 167 0.36 12.55 18.58
N ARG A 168 1.44 11.88 19.01
CA ARG A 168 2.22 12.26 20.19
C ARG A 168 2.86 13.66 20.08
N ILE A 169 3.44 14.00 18.92
CA ILE A 169 4.04 15.33 18.70
C ILE A 169 2.96 16.42 18.66
N ALA A 170 1.76 16.12 18.18
CA ALA A 170 0.65 17.06 18.16
C ALA A 170 0.10 17.32 19.56
N GLU A 171 -0.02 16.28 20.39
CA GLU A 171 -0.44 16.37 21.80
C GLU A 171 0.58 17.16 22.65
N GLY A 172 1.87 16.88 22.48
CA GLY A 172 2.93 17.60 23.19
C GLY A 172 3.03 19.10 22.85
N ARG A 173 2.57 19.52 21.68
CA ARG A 173 2.48 20.94 21.28
C ARG A 173 1.21 21.63 21.80
N GLY A 174 0.14 20.90 22.06
CA GLY A 174 -1.10 21.44 22.63
C GLY A 174 -1.04 21.67 24.13
N ALA A 175 -0.11 21.03 24.84
CA ALA A 175 0.08 21.20 26.29
C ALA A 175 0.93 22.44 26.68
N GLN A 176 1.49 23.17 25.69
CA GLN A 176 2.34 24.35 25.92
C GLN A 176 1.66 25.68 25.55
N THR A 177 0.38 25.67 25.15
CA THR A 177 -0.44 26.85 24.85
C THR A 177 -1.63 26.93 25.80
#